data_AF-A0A1Y1L453-F1
#
_entry.id   AF-A0A1Y1L453-F1
#
_cell.length_a   1.000
_cell.length_b   1.000
_cell.length_c   1.000
_cell.angle_alpha   90.00
_cell.angle_beta   90.00
_cell.angle_gamma   90.00
#
_symmetry.space_group_name_H-M   'P 1'
#
loop_
_entity.id
_entity.type
_entity.pdbx_description
1 polymer ?
#
loop_
_entity_poly.entity_id
_entity_poly.type
_entity_poly.pdbx_seq_one_letter_code
_entity_poly.pdbx_strand_id
1 'polypeptide(L)'
;MEDILTAVSADGSSIMPKLAPHLSRHLLFPLIQFEGDQAEEKGEDEKAKKILSGKIKLLEDTNMTDYVATLYCELHGVSDPPAEYTKKRQDVLAQLEKYEQATAKIADLLTQDEVVNGLRSDKVANLEFLKNQHGVTMEMVNALYDFGQFQFRCGQYGPAADMLYQFRVLSTDNDKVS
;
A
#
# COMPACT_ATOMS: atom_id res chain seq x y z
N MET A 1 -14.89 -4.28 9.99
CA MET A 1 -13.77 -4.70 10.86
C MET A 1 -14.30 -5.50 12.04
N GLU A 2 -15.31 -5.02 12.76
CA GLU A 2 -15.96 -5.76 13.88
C GLU A 2 -16.37 -7.19 13.52
N ASP A 3 -17.10 -7.40 12.42
CA ASP A 3 -17.58 -8.73 12.00
C ASP A 3 -16.45 -9.77 11.85
N ILE A 4 -15.28 -9.33 11.36
CA ILE A 4 -14.10 -10.18 11.14
C ILE A 4 -13.46 -10.52 12.48
N LEU A 5 -13.32 -9.51 13.35
CA LEU A 5 -12.73 -9.67 14.66
C LEU A 5 -13.59 -10.57 15.54
N THR A 6 -14.92 -10.50 15.40
CA THR A 6 -15.85 -11.43 16.04
C THR A 6 -15.69 -12.85 15.50
N ALA A 7 -15.56 -13.03 14.18
CA ALA A 7 -15.35 -14.35 13.57
C ALA A 7 -14.03 -15.00 14.02
N VAL A 8 -12.98 -14.20 14.15
CA VAL A 8 -11.64 -14.64 14.57
C VAL A 8 -11.54 -14.83 16.09
N SER A 9 -12.36 -14.12 16.89
CA SER A 9 -12.34 -14.19 18.36
C SER A 9 -13.50 -14.99 18.95
N ALA A 10 -14.10 -15.90 18.20
CA ALA A 10 -15.33 -16.60 18.59
C ALA A 10 -15.21 -17.42 19.89
N ASP A 11 -14.01 -17.88 20.24
CA ASP A 11 -13.70 -18.64 21.46
C ASP A 11 -13.08 -17.78 22.59
N GLY A 12 -12.90 -16.48 22.35
CA GLY A 12 -12.26 -15.53 23.27
C GLY A 12 -10.75 -15.69 23.44
N SER A 13 -10.09 -16.58 22.69
CA SER A 13 -8.65 -16.83 22.79
C SER A 13 -7.82 -15.85 21.95
N SER A 14 -8.43 -15.25 20.93
CA SER A 14 -7.72 -14.40 19.97
C SER A 14 -7.33 -13.03 20.53
N ILE A 15 -6.07 -12.64 20.31
CA ILE A 15 -5.56 -11.30 20.61
C ILE A 15 -5.89 -10.27 19.51
N MET A 16 -6.46 -10.71 18.38
CA MET A 16 -6.72 -9.88 17.21
C MET A 16 -7.56 -8.62 17.49
N PRO A 17 -8.62 -8.66 18.33
CA PRO A 17 -9.37 -7.44 18.66
C PRO A 17 -8.54 -6.37 19.36
N LYS A 18 -7.48 -6.76 20.08
CA LYS A 18 -6.55 -5.84 20.75
C LYS A 18 -5.48 -5.31 19.82
N LEU A 19 -5.06 -6.10 18.83
CA LEU A 19 -4.02 -5.72 17.88
C LEU A 19 -4.55 -4.88 16.71
N ALA A 20 -5.74 -5.20 16.21
CA ALA A 20 -6.28 -4.61 14.98
C ALA A 20 -6.34 -3.08 14.97
N PRO A 21 -6.69 -2.37 16.06
CA PRO A 21 -6.69 -0.90 16.08
C PRO A 21 -5.30 -0.27 15.94
N HIS A 22 -4.23 -1.04 16.17
CA HIS A 22 -2.85 -0.56 16.18
C HIS A 22 -2.06 -1.02 14.95
N LEU A 23 -2.69 -1.73 14.01
CA LEU A 23 -2.06 -2.26 12.81
C LEU A 23 -2.67 -1.67 11.55
N SER A 24 -1.84 -1.49 10.52
CA SER A 24 -2.34 -1.18 9.19
C SER A 24 -3.11 -2.38 8.61
N ARG A 25 -4.03 -2.13 7.68
CA ARG A 25 -4.74 -3.18 6.95
C ARG A 25 -3.81 -4.19 6.26
N HIS A 26 -2.65 -3.73 5.76
CA HIS A 26 -1.65 -4.61 5.13
C HIS A 26 -0.96 -5.53 6.13
N LEU A 27 -0.79 -5.10 7.39
CA LEU A 27 -0.24 -5.93 8.46
C LEU A 27 -1.28 -6.83 9.10
N LEU A 28 -2.55 -6.40 9.12
CA LEU A 28 -3.66 -7.21 9.62
C LEU A 28 -4.02 -8.35 8.66
N PHE A 29 -3.82 -8.13 7.35
CA PHE A 29 -4.17 -9.09 6.31
C PHE A 29 -3.52 -10.49 6.50
N PRO A 30 -2.19 -10.64 6.70
CA PRO A 30 -1.58 -11.95 6.92
C PRO A 30 -2.13 -12.69 8.14
N LEU A 31 -2.48 -11.96 9.20
CA LEU A 31 -3.06 -12.54 10.41
C LEU A 31 -4.48 -13.06 10.17
N ILE A 32 -5.28 -12.33 9.40
CA ILE A 32 -6.63 -12.77 9.00
C ILE A 32 -6.54 -13.96 8.05
N GLN A 33 -5.58 -13.96 7.12
CA GLN A 33 -5.35 -15.08 6.20
C GLN A 33 -5.06 -16.36 6.98
N PHE A 34 -4.14 -16.30 7.95
CA PHE A 34 -3.81 -17.44 8.82
C PHE A 34 -5.03 -18.04 9.53
N GLU A 35 -5.92 -17.20 10.06
CA GLU A 35 -7.15 -17.65 10.73
C GLU A 35 -8.15 -18.28 9.75
N GLY A 36 -8.19 -17.78 8.52
CA GLY A 36 -8.97 -18.37 7.42
C GLY A 36 -8.46 -19.76 7.06
N ASP A 37 -7.15 -19.88 6.82
CA ASP A 37 -6.49 -21.14 6.48
C ASP A 37 -6.72 -22.19 7.60
N GLN A 38 -6.60 -21.78 8.87
CA GLN A 38 -6.90 -22.67 10.00
C GLN A 38 -8.37 -23.12 10.05
N ALA A 39 -9.32 -22.25 9.70
CA ALA A 39 -10.72 -22.61 9.67
C ALA A 39 -11.00 -23.65 8.57
N GLU A 40 -10.40 -23.49 7.40
CA GLU A 40 -10.49 -24.45 6.29
C GLU A 40 -9.88 -25.81 6.66
N GLU A 41 -8.68 -25.83 7.25
CA GLU A 41 -8.03 -27.06 7.70
C GLU A 41 -8.87 -27.85 8.73
N LYS A 42 -9.65 -27.15 9.55
CA LYS A 42 -10.55 -27.73 10.56
C LYS A 42 -11.93 -28.11 9.98
N GLY A 43 -12.21 -27.81 8.71
CA GLY A 43 -13.52 -28.02 8.09
C GLY A 43 -14.61 -27.07 8.60
N GLU A 44 -14.23 -25.88 9.11
CA GLU A 44 -15.13 -24.85 9.62
C GLU A 44 -15.60 -23.92 8.48
N ASP A 45 -16.24 -24.47 7.44
CA ASP A 45 -16.60 -23.77 6.19
C ASP A 45 -17.31 -22.43 6.39
N GLU A 46 -18.27 -22.36 7.32
CA GLU A 46 -19.03 -21.14 7.59
C GLU A 46 -18.17 -20.05 8.26
N LYS A 47 -17.16 -20.45 9.04
CA LYS A 47 -16.20 -19.52 9.63
C LYS A 47 -15.21 -19.05 8.57
N ALA A 48 -14.70 -19.96 7.74
CA ALA A 48 -13.81 -19.64 6.62
C ALA A 48 -14.46 -18.61 5.68
N LYS A 49 -15.73 -18.81 5.29
CA LYS A 49 -16.50 -17.84 4.48
C LYS A 49 -16.66 -16.48 5.15
N LYS A 50 -16.94 -16.44 6.46
CA LYS A 50 -17.03 -15.18 7.22
C LYS A 50 -15.69 -14.45 7.25
N ILE A 51 -14.60 -15.18 7.43
CA ILE A 51 -13.23 -14.63 7.40
C ILE A 51 -12.90 -14.12 5.99
N LEU A 52 -13.24 -14.86 4.94
CA LEU A 52 -13.04 -14.46 3.54
C LEU A 52 -13.83 -13.19 3.19
N SER A 53 -15.12 -13.12 3.56
CA SER A 53 -15.93 -11.90 3.42
C SER A 53 -15.30 -10.72 4.16
N GLY A 54 -14.79 -10.98 5.36
CA GLY A 54 -14.01 -10.01 6.12
C GLY A 54 -12.75 -9.53 5.39
N LYS A 55 -11.95 -10.45 4.87
CA LYS A 55 -10.74 -10.16 4.12
C LYS A 55 -11.02 -9.24 2.93
N ILE A 56 -12.11 -9.49 2.19
CA ILE A 56 -12.56 -8.60 1.10
C ILE A 56 -12.84 -7.19 1.64
N LYS A 57 -13.65 -7.07 2.69
CA LYS A 57 -13.99 -5.78 3.32
C LYS A 57 -12.78 -5.04 3.88
N LEU A 58 -11.77 -5.75 4.39
CA LEU A 58 -10.53 -5.14 4.86
C LEU A 58 -9.73 -4.52 3.70
N LEU A 59 -9.72 -5.20 2.56
CA LEU A 59 -8.91 -4.83 1.40
C LEU A 59 -9.66 -3.95 0.41
N GLU A 60 -10.97 -3.76 0.54
CA GLU A 60 -11.80 -3.00 -0.41
C GLU A 60 -11.35 -1.55 -0.57
N ASP A 61 -10.80 -0.94 0.48
CA ASP A 61 -10.27 0.43 0.45
C ASP A 61 -8.81 0.52 -0.04
N THR A 62 -8.15 -0.62 -0.30
CA THR A 62 -6.82 -0.67 -0.92
C THR A 62 -6.92 -0.52 -2.44
N ASN A 63 -5.77 -0.46 -3.10
CA ASN A 63 -5.67 -0.52 -4.55
C ASN A 63 -5.26 -1.92 -5.06
N MET A 64 -5.34 -2.96 -4.22
CA MET A 64 -5.08 -4.36 -4.59
C MET A 64 -6.25 -4.97 -5.38
N THR A 65 -6.77 -4.24 -6.38
CA THR A 65 -8.07 -4.50 -7.02
C THR A 65 -8.18 -5.91 -7.61
N ASP A 66 -7.14 -6.37 -8.31
CA ASP A 66 -7.13 -7.70 -8.95
C ASP A 66 -7.17 -8.83 -7.90
N TYR A 67 -6.49 -8.63 -6.77
CA TYR A 67 -6.51 -9.58 -5.66
C TYR A 67 -7.89 -9.62 -5.00
N VAL A 68 -8.48 -8.45 -4.68
CA VAL A 68 -9.82 -8.39 -4.07
C VAL A 68 -10.89 -8.97 -5.00
N ALA A 69 -10.78 -8.73 -6.30
CA ALA A 69 -11.65 -9.33 -7.30
C ALA A 69 -11.58 -10.86 -7.31
N THR A 70 -10.37 -11.41 -7.15
CA THR A 70 -10.16 -12.87 -7.06
C THR A 70 -10.84 -13.45 -5.81
N LEU A 71 -10.67 -12.79 -4.66
CA LEU A 71 -11.33 -13.19 -3.42
C LEU A 71 -12.86 -13.09 -3.51
N TYR A 72 -13.39 -12.11 -4.24
CA TYR A 72 -14.82 -12.01 -4.51
C TYR A 72 -15.32 -13.22 -5.32
N CYS A 73 -14.63 -13.57 -6.40
CA CYS A 73 -14.96 -14.73 -7.22
C CYS A 73 -14.96 -16.01 -6.40
N GLU A 74 -13.96 -16.19 -5.54
CA GLU A 74 -13.84 -17.31 -4.60
C GLU A 74 -15.02 -17.38 -3.62
N LEU A 75 -15.38 -16.26 -3.00
CA LEU A 75 -16.47 -16.19 -2.02
C LEU A 75 -17.84 -16.50 -2.65
N HIS A 76 -18.07 -16.00 -3.87
CA HIS A 76 -19.36 -16.10 -4.55
C HIS A 76 -19.48 -17.28 -5.53
N GLY A 77 -18.38 -18.00 -5.79
CA GLY A 77 -18.34 -19.10 -6.75
C GLY A 77 -18.62 -18.66 -8.19
N VAL A 78 -18.17 -17.46 -8.57
CA VAL A 78 -18.35 -16.89 -9.91
C VAL A 78 -17.03 -16.86 -10.67
N SER A 79 -17.07 -16.97 -12.00
CA SER A 79 -15.87 -16.87 -12.84
C SER A 79 -15.34 -15.45 -12.92
N ASP A 80 -16.25 -14.48 -13.04
CA ASP A 80 -15.93 -13.09 -13.34
C ASP A 80 -16.41 -12.16 -12.22
N PRO A 81 -15.56 -11.21 -11.78
CA PRO A 81 -15.94 -10.25 -10.77
C PRO A 81 -16.90 -9.19 -11.37
N PRO A 82 -17.68 -8.50 -10.53
CA PRO A 82 -18.51 -7.38 -10.95
C PRO A 82 -17.72 -6.29 -11.71
N ALA A 83 -18.39 -5.60 -12.63
CA ALA A 83 -17.77 -4.58 -13.49
C ALA A 83 -17.11 -3.41 -12.71
N GLU A 84 -17.50 -3.20 -11.45
CA GLU A 84 -16.89 -2.21 -10.57
C GLU A 84 -15.39 -2.45 -10.32
N TYR A 85 -14.97 -3.72 -10.24
CA TYR A 85 -13.56 -4.09 -10.08
C TYR A 85 -12.76 -3.71 -11.33
N THR A 86 -13.30 -3.95 -12.52
CA THR A 86 -12.67 -3.53 -13.78
C THR A 86 -12.53 -2.01 -13.86
N LYS A 87 -13.58 -1.27 -13.49
CA LYS A 87 -13.53 0.19 -13.47
C LYS A 87 -12.48 0.69 -12.48
N LYS A 88 -12.50 0.19 -11.24
CA LYS A 88 -11.52 0.57 -10.22
C LYS A 88 -10.09 0.24 -10.66
N ARG A 89 -9.87 -0.88 -11.34
CA ARG A 89 -8.57 -1.25 -11.91
C ARG A 89 -8.09 -0.21 -12.93
N GLN A 90 -8.97 0.24 -13.83
CA GLN A 90 -8.64 1.29 -14.80
C GLN A 90 -8.28 2.61 -14.11
N ASP A 91 -9.04 2.99 -13.08
CA ASP A 91 -8.77 4.21 -12.30
C ASP A 91 -7.41 4.13 -11.58
N VAL A 92 -7.07 2.97 -11.00
CA VAL A 92 -5.77 2.72 -10.36
C VAL A 92 -4.63 2.80 -11.38
N LEU A 93 -4.78 2.19 -12.56
CA LEU A 93 -3.75 2.23 -13.61
C LEU A 93 -3.54 3.65 -14.16
N ALA A 94 -4.62 4.40 -14.38
CA ALA A 94 -4.53 5.78 -14.83
C ALA A 94 -3.85 6.67 -13.79
N GLN A 95 -4.08 6.41 -12.50
CA GLN A 95 -3.41 7.14 -11.42
C GLN A 95 -1.93 6.74 -11.28
N LEU A 96 -1.61 5.46 -11.48
CA LEU A 96 -0.24 4.95 -11.51
C LEU A 96 0.58 5.68 -12.58
N GLU A 97 0.06 5.75 -13.82
CA GLU A 97 0.74 6.42 -14.94
C GLU A 97 1.02 7.90 -14.64
N LYS A 98 0.06 8.61 -14.03
CA LYS A 98 0.25 10.01 -13.62
C LYS A 98 1.38 10.17 -12.61
N TYR A 99 1.46 9.27 -11.63
CA TYR A 99 2.53 9.31 -10.64
C TYR A 99 3.89 9.00 -11.27
N GLU A 100 3.97 7.97 -12.12
CA GLU A 100 5.20 7.63 -12.85
C GLU A 100 5.73 8.84 -13.63
N GLN A 101 4.86 9.53 -14.38
CA GLN A 101 5.23 10.75 -15.11
C GLN A 101 5.66 11.89 -14.18
N ALA A 102 4.96 12.09 -13.06
CA ALA A 102 5.27 13.15 -12.10
C ALA A 102 6.61 12.93 -11.38
N THR A 103 7.01 11.67 -11.17
CA THR A 103 8.24 11.32 -10.45
C THR A 103 9.41 10.94 -11.36
N ALA A 104 9.19 10.70 -12.65
CA ALA A 104 10.21 10.18 -13.57
C ALA A 104 11.53 10.97 -13.50
N LYS A 105 11.45 12.30 -13.58
CA LYS A 105 12.64 13.17 -13.54
C LYS A 105 13.46 13.01 -12.26
N ILE A 106 12.81 12.99 -11.11
CA ILE A 106 13.51 12.92 -9.81
C ILE A 106 14.00 11.50 -9.53
N ALA A 107 13.23 10.48 -9.92
CA ALA A 107 13.65 9.09 -9.84
C ALA A 107 14.90 8.85 -10.68
N ASP A 108 14.91 9.30 -11.95
CA ASP A 108 16.07 9.16 -12.84
C ASP A 108 17.31 9.86 -12.28
N LEU A 109 17.17 11.09 -11.77
CA LEU A 109 18.28 11.83 -11.17
C LEU A 109 18.89 11.09 -9.97
N LEU A 110 18.07 10.43 -9.16
CA LEU A 110 18.53 9.68 -7.99
C LEU A 110 19.15 8.32 -8.32
N THR A 111 19.18 7.94 -9.59
CA THR A 111 19.98 6.80 -10.07
C THR A 111 21.36 7.21 -10.62
N GLN A 112 21.62 8.51 -10.76
CA GLN A 112 22.87 9.02 -11.33
C GLN A 112 23.91 9.21 -10.24
N ASP A 113 25.04 8.49 -10.35
CA ASP A 113 26.15 8.56 -9.38
C ASP A 113 26.63 10.00 -9.13
N GLU A 114 26.70 10.83 -10.18
CA GLU A 114 27.12 12.23 -10.07
C GLU A 114 26.19 13.04 -9.16
N VAL A 115 24.87 12.83 -9.28
CA VAL A 115 23.86 13.53 -8.48
C VAL A 115 23.88 13.01 -7.05
N VAL A 116 23.92 11.68 -6.86
CA VAL A 116 23.92 11.03 -5.54
C VAL A 116 25.16 11.40 -4.74
N ASN A 117 26.35 11.43 -5.38
CA ASN A 117 27.59 11.86 -4.74
C ASN A 117 27.60 13.36 -4.39
N GLY A 118 26.76 14.16 -5.04
CA GLY A 118 26.56 15.58 -4.72
C GLY A 118 25.69 15.82 -3.48
N LEU A 119 24.93 14.81 -3.04
CA LEU A 119 24.05 14.92 -1.87
C LEU A 119 24.85 14.94 -0.56
N ARG A 120 24.42 15.81 0.36
CA ARG A 120 25.01 16.05 1.68
C ARG A 120 24.03 15.64 2.78
N SER A 121 24.47 15.72 4.04
CA SER A 121 23.59 15.51 5.20
C SER A 121 22.55 16.63 5.37
N ASP A 122 22.82 17.82 4.85
CA ASP A 122 21.91 18.97 4.91
C ASP A 122 20.88 18.91 3.78
N LYS A 123 19.61 18.69 4.16
CA LYS A 123 18.49 18.55 3.23
C LYS A 123 18.14 19.84 2.50
N VAL A 124 18.32 21.00 3.15
CA VAL A 124 18.03 22.31 2.54
C VAL A 124 19.02 22.56 1.41
N ALA A 125 20.31 22.30 1.69
CA ALA A 125 21.37 22.40 0.68
C ALA A 125 21.15 21.42 -0.49
N ASN A 126 20.72 20.19 -0.22
CA ASN A 126 20.40 19.20 -1.26
C ASN A 126 19.26 19.67 -2.16
N LEU A 127 18.19 20.21 -1.58
CA LEU A 127 17.06 20.71 -2.35
C LEU A 127 17.47 21.92 -3.21
N GLU A 128 18.26 22.85 -2.67
CA GLU A 128 18.78 23.98 -3.44
C GLU A 128 19.71 23.53 -4.58
N PHE A 129 20.58 22.56 -4.33
CA PHE A 129 21.45 21.95 -5.34
C PHE A 129 20.61 21.35 -6.49
N LEU A 130 19.65 20.49 -6.16
CA LEU A 130 18.78 19.84 -7.13
C LEU A 130 17.89 20.84 -7.88
N LYS A 131 17.42 21.89 -7.20
CA LYS A 131 16.63 22.96 -7.81
C LYS A 131 17.46 23.77 -8.81
N ASN A 132 18.65 24.20 -8.42
CA ASN A 132 19.47 25.10 -9.23
C ASN A 132 20.15 24.38 -10.41
N GLN A 133 20.60 23.14 -10.22
CA GLN A 133 21.36 22.41 -11.25
C GLN A 133 20.50 21.48 -12.10
N HIS A 134 19.44 20.92 -11.53
CA HIS A 134 18.61 19.92 -12.21
C HIS A 134 17.15 20.35 -12.37
N GLY A 135 16.76 21.53 -11.87
CA GLY A 135 15.38 22.03 -11.97
C GLY A 135 14.39 21.14 -11.24
N VAL A 136 14.78 20.56 -10.12
CA VAL A 136 13.86 19.82 -9.22
C VAL A 136 13.02 20.81 -8.43
N THR A 137 11.74 20.53 -8.29
CA THR A 137 10.82 21.35 -7.49
C THR A 137 10.35 20.59 -6.25
N MET A 138 9.80 21.32 -5.27
CA MET A 138 9.23 20.70 -4.07
C MET A 138 8.01 19.83 -4.41
N GLU A 139 7.28 20.16 -5.47
CA GLU A 139 6.18 19.34 -6.00
C GLU A 139 6.68 17.97 -6.47
N MET A 140 7.84 17.90 -7.15
CA MET A 140 8.44 16.62 -7.55
C MET A 140 8.87 15.78 -6.34
N VAL A 141 9.39 16.42 -5.28
CA VAL A 141 9.73 15.74 -4.03
C VAL A 141 8.47 15.21 -3.35
N ASN A 142 7.42 16.03 -3.20
CA ASN A 142 6.14 15.60 -2.63
C ASN A 142 5.49 14.47 -3.45
N ALA A 143 5.63 14.50 -4.78
CA ALA A 143 5.12 13.43 -5.63
C ALA A 143 5.75 12.06 -5.32
N LEU A 144 7.01 12.00 -4.84
CA LEU A 144 7.62 10.75 -4.36
C LEU A 144 6.89 10.19 -3.14
N TYR A 145 6.47 11.05 -2.20
CA TYR A 145 5.70 10.62 -1.03
C TYR A 145 4.34 10.07 -1.45
N ASP A 146 3.60 10.83 -2.25
CA ASP A 146 2.27 10.44 -2.70
C ASP A 146 2.33 9.15 -3.53
N PHE A 147 3.35 9.01 -4.38
CA PHE A 147 3.55 7.80 -5.17
C PHE A 147 3.95 6.60 -4.30
N GLY A 148 4.88 6.79 -3.35
CA GLY A 148 5.25 5.73 -2.42
C GLY A 148 4.07 5.21 -1.60
N GLN A 149 3.22 6.11 -1.11
CA GLN A 149 1.98 5.74 -0.42
C GLN A 149 1.00 5.02 -1.35
N PHE A 150 0.90 5.45 -2.61
CA PHE A 150 0.06 4.80 -3.61
C PHE A 150 0.56 3.38 -3.94
N GLN A 151 1.87 3.19 -4.10
CA GLN A 151 2.49 1.88 -4.30
C GLN A 151 2.25 0.95 -3.11
N PHE A 152 2.39 1.46 -1.89
CA PHE A 152 2.07 0.71 -0.67
C PHE A 152 0.62 0.23 -0.67
N ARG A 153 -0.34 1.10 -1.03
CA ARG A 153 -1.76 0.74 -1.17
C ARG A 153 -2.03 -0.28 -2.28
N CYS A 154 -1.17 -0.38 -3.28
CA CYS A 154 -1.22 -1.41 -4.32
C CYS A 154 -0.56 -2.73 -3.88
N GLY A 155 0.03 -2.79 -2.68
CA GLY A 155 0.79 -3.94 -2.19
C GLY A 155 2.22 -4.02 -2.73
N GLN A 156 2.72 -2.98 -3.37
CA GLN A 156 4.08 -2.91 -3.93
C GLN A 156 5.07 -2.35 -2.90
N TYR A 157 5.43 -3.18 -1.91
CA TYR A 157 6.20 -2.72 -0.75
C TYR A 157 7.64 -2.28 -1.07
N GLY A 158 8.31 -2.95 -2.01
CA GLY A 158 9.67 -2.58 -2.44
C GLY A 158 9.72 -1.19 -3.08
N PRO A 159 9.00 -0.97 -4.20
CA PRO A 159 8.93 0.35 -4.83
C PRO A 159 8.44 1.45 -3.88
N ALA A 160 7.47 1.14 -3.01
CA ALA A 160 7.03 2.08 -1.99
C ALA A 160 8.16 2.50 -1.03
N ALA A 161 8.93 1.53 -0.52
CA ALA A 161 10.05 1.80 0.37
C ALA A 161 11.11 2.67 -0.29
N ASP A 162 11.45 2.40 -1.55
CA ASP A 162 12.44 3.18 -2.31
C ASP A 162 12.00 4.63 -2.48
N MET A 163 10.76 4.87 -2.93
CA MET A 163 10.23 6.23 -3.12
C MET A 163 10.13 7.00 -1.80
N LEU A 164 9.67 6.36 -0.73
CA LEU A 164 9.56 6.98 0.59
C LEU A 164 10.94 7.27 1.19
N TYR A 165 11.93 6.42 0.93
CA TYR A 165 13.31 6.68 1.31
C TYR A 165 13.88 7.89 0.58
N GLN A 166 13.71 7.96 -0.74
CA GLN A 166 14.12 9.11 -1.56
C GLN A 166 13.45 10.40 -1.07
N PHE A 167 12.14 10.37 -0.81
CA PHE A 167 11.41 11.48 -0.21
C PHE A 167 12.02 11.89 1.13
N ARG A 168 12.32 10.92 2.02
CA ARG A 168 12.87 11.20 3.35
C ARG A 168 14.23 11.90 3.31
N VAL A 169 15.08 11.54 2.35
CA VAL A 169 16.41 12.14 2.15
C VAL A 169 16.30 13.59 1.66
N LEU A 170 15.30 13.90 0.84
CA LEU A 170 15.16 15.20 0.18
C LEU A 170 14.20 16.18 0.87
N SER A 171 13.20 15.67 1.59
CA SER A 171 12.16 16.49 2.18
C SER A 171 12.65 17.31 3.38
N THR A 172 12.34 18.61 3.35
CA THR A 172 12.51 19.55 4.47
C THR A 172 11.25 19.67 5.33
N ASP A 173 10.16 18.99 4.97
CA ASP A 173 8.89 18.99 5.70
C ASP A 173 8.94 17.94 6.82
N ASN A 174 9.22 18.38 8.04
CA ASN A 174 9.40 17.51 9.20
C ASN A 174 8.16 16.70 9.58
N ASP A 175 6.95 17.22 9.30
CA ASP A 175 5.70 16.54 9.66
C ASP A 175 5.46 15.30 8.78
N LYS A 176 6.00 15.29 7.56
CA LYS A 176 5.89 14.15 6.63
C LYS A 176 7.01 13.12 6.77
N VAL A 177 8.10 13.44 7.49
CA VAL A 177 9.23 12.52 7.72
C VAL A 177 9.37 12.03 9.16
N SER A 178 8.53 12.52 10.08
CA SER A 178 8.38 12.00 11.45
C SER A 178 7.52 10.76 11.51
#